data_AF-A0A3P6QWA1-F1
#
_entry.id   AF-A0A3P6QWA1-F1
#
_cell.length_a   1.000
_cell.length_b   1.000
_cell.length_c   1.000
_cell.angle_alpha   90.00
_cell.angle_beta   90.00
_cell.angle_gamma   90.00
#
_symmetry.space_group_name_H-M   'P 1'
#
loop_
_entity.id
_entity.type
_entity.pdbx_description
1 polymer ?
#
loop_
_entity_poly.entity_id
_entity_poly.type
_entity_poly.pdbx_seq_one_letter_code
_entity_poly.pdbx_strand_id
1 'polypeptide(L)'
;MLFKKNISEEAIAQNPQKNIVISNKPKVKATVFRNDLRDSRIIVGMNDDNEKYFNAYMYDLLNDSMTLLIKNDGLGGFLFDNGMNIRLAIQEQPDGSTMYLRESSEERDVVIAFWP
;
A
#
# COMPACT_ATOMS: atom_id res chain seq x y z
N MET A 1 -2.40 -24.33 4.76
CA MET A 1 -1.19 -23.50 4.69
C MET A 1 -1.31 -22.57 3.50
N LEU A 2 -1.20 -21.25 3.69
CA LEU A 2 -1.19 -20.24 2.63
C LEU A 2 0.24 -20.16 2.09
N PHE A 3 0.50 -20.74 0.91
CA PHE A 3 1.80 -20.63 0.27
C PHE A 3 1.89 -19.35 -0.57
N LYS A 4 3.07 -18.72 -0.53
CA LYS A 4 3.48 -17.57 -1.34
C LYS A 4 3.56 -18.04 -2.79
N LYS A 5 2.55 -17.73 -3.61
CA LYS A 5 2.30 -18.40 -4.91
C LYS A 5 3.37 -18.14 -6.00
N ASN A 6 4.34 -17.26 -5.79
CA ASN A 6 5.24 -16.77 -6.85
C ASN A 6 6.74 -16.86 -6.50
N ILE A 7 7.15 -17.76 -5.60
CA ILE A 7 8.59 -18.07 -5.39
C ILE A 7 8.86 -19.45 -6.01
N SER A 8 9.95 -19.60 -6.78
CA SER A 8 10.31 -20.89 -7.37
C SER A 8 10.49 -21.95 -6.28
N GLU A 9 10.10 -23.20 -6.57
CA GLU A 9 10.25 -24.32 -5.62
C GLU A 9 11.71 -24.45 -5.13
N GLU A 10 12.67 -24.14 -6.00
CA GLU A 10 14.10 -24.10 -5.71
C GLU A 10 14.48 -23.00 -4.70
N ALA A 11 13.96 -21.79 -4.85
CA ALA A 11 14.22 -20.69 -3.93
C ALA A 11 13.52 -20.89 -2.58
N ILE A 12 12.33 -21.51 -2.57
CA ILE A 12 11.67 -21.96 -1.33
C ILE A 12 12.51 -23.06 -0.68
N ALA A 13 13.01 -24.03 -1.43
CA ALA A 13 13.79 -25.14 -0.89
C ALA A 13 15.13 -24.69 -0.28
N GLN A 14 15.77 -23.66 -0.84
CA GLN A 14 17.02 -23.11 -0.31
C GLN A 14 16.84 -22.40 1.03
N ASN A 15 15.78 -21.59 1.18
CA ASN A 15 15.47 -20.95 2.45
C ASN A 15 13.97 -20.62 2.57
N PRO A 16 13.15 -21.58 3.04
CA PRO A 16 11.69 -21.41 3.14
C PRO A 16 11.27 -20.29 4.10
N GLN A 17 12.21 -19.83 4.93
CA GLN A 17 12.00 -18.83 5.98
C GLN A 17 12.82 -17.55 5.75
N LYS A 18 13.28 -17.28 4.51
CA LYS A 18 13.98 -16.03 4.21
C LYS A 18 13.09 -14.84 4.60
N ASN A 19 13.48 -14.18 5.68
CA ASN A 19 12.82 -12.98 6.20
C ASN A 19 13.68 -11.78 5.84
N ILE A 20 13.04 -10.73 5.34
CA ILE A 20 13.71 -9.53 4.90
C ILE A 20 13.11 -8.37 5.65
N VAL A 21 14.00 -7.57 6.21
CA VAL A 21 13.61 -6.42 7.00
C VAL A 21 13.48 -5.23 6.07
N ILE A 22 12.24 -4.76 5.87
CA ILE A 22 11.95 -3.58 5.05
C ILE A 22 12.21 -2.25 5.79
N SER A 23 12.17 -2.25 7.13
CA SER A 23 12.55 -1.11 7.97
C SER A 23 12.87 -1.56 9.40
N ASN A 24 13.92 -0.98 9.98
CA ASN A 24 14.33 -1.19 11.38
C ASN A 24 14.18 0.08 12.24
N LYS A 25 13.56 1.14 11.69
CA LYS A 25 13.39 2.39 12.42
C LYS A 25 12.40 2.19 13.58
N PRO A 26 12.68 2.72 14.78
CA PRO A 26 11.75 2.66 15.90
C PRO A 26 10.38 3.24 15.53
N LYS A 27 9.31 2.66 16.09
CA LYS A 27 7.91 3.09 15.91
C LYS A 27 7.35 2.99 14.49
N VAL A 28 8.15 2.58 13.51
CA VAL A 28 7.64 2.30 12.17
C VAL A 28 6.70 1.10 12.22
N LYS A 29 5.55 1.30 11.61
CA LYS A 29 4.49 0.33 11.39
C LYS A 29 4.30 0.18 9.90
N ALA A 30 3.98 -1.02 9.48
CA ALA A 30 3.67 -1.33 8.10
C ALA A 30 2.41 -2.19 8.02
N THR A 31 1.69 -2.07 6.91
CA THR A 31 0.55 -2.93 6.58
C THR A 31 0.55 -3.21 5.09
N VAL A 32 0.04 -4.37 4.69
CA VAL A 32 -0.17 -4.67 3.27
C VAL A 32 -1.45 -3.99 2.83
N PHE A 33 -1.33 -2.96 1.98
CA PHE A 33 -2.47 -2.29 1.37
C PHE A 33 -3.07 -3.13 0.24
N ARG A 34 -2.22 -3.76 -0.59
CA ARG A 34 -2.69 -4.55 -1.73
C ARG A 34 -1.73 -5.66 -2.11
N ASN A 35 -2.30 -6.74 -2.63
CA ASN A 35 -1.59 -7.88 -3.21
C ASN A 35 -2.41 -8.37 -4.41
N ASP A 36 -1.75 -8.59 -5.54
CA ASP A 36 -2.26 -9.42 -6.62
C ASP A 36 -1.57 -10.79 -6.56
N LEU A 37 -2.34 -11.85 -6.33
CA LEU A 37 -1.83 -13.23 -6.23
C LEU A 37 -1.11 -13.72 -7.50
N ARG A 38 -1.18 -12.97 -8.60
CA ARG A 38 -0.53 -13.25 -9.88
C ARG A 38 0.70 -12.38 -10.14
N ASP A 39 0.98 -11.41 -9.28
CA ASP A 39 2.13 -10.51 -9.38
C ASP A 39 3.12 -10.82 -8.23
N SER A 40 4.41 -10.57 -8.42
CA SER A 40 5.40 -10.67 -7.34
C SER A 40 5.39 -9.43 -6.45
N ARG A 41 4.76 -8.35 -6.89
CA ARG A 41 4.77 -7.07 -6.21
C ARG A 41 3.57 -6.94 -5.28
N ILE A 42 3.79 -6.24 -4.17
CA ILE A 42 2.75 -5.87 -3.21
C ILE A 42 2.83 -4.37 -2.93
N ILE A 43 1.70 -3.77 -2.55
CA ILE A 43 1.67 -2.41 -2.01
C ILE A 43 1.71 -2.48 -0.50
N VAL A 44 2.75 -1.87 0.08
CA VAL A 44 2.95 -1.75 1.52
C VAL A 44 2.70 -0.30 1.91
N GLY A 45 1.80 -0.11 2.86
CA GLY A 45 1.68 1.15 3.58
C GLY A 45 2.69 1.19 4.71
N MET A 46 3.47 2.27 4.83
CA MET A 46 4.45 2.42 5.91
C MET A 46 4.60 3.88 6.36
N ASN A 47 4.75 4.12 7.66
CA ASN A 47 4.84 5.44 8.29
C ASN A 47 6.30 5.82 8.64
N ASP A 48 7.25 5.52 7.75
CA ASP A 48 8.69 5.66 8.00
C ASP A 48 9.28 7.05 7.74
N ASP A 49 8.51 7.92 7.07
CA ASP A 49 8.79 9.34 6.84
C ASP A 49 7.98 10.23 7.81
N ASN A 50 6.71 9.88 8.05
CA ASN A 50 5.79 10.61 8.91
C ASN A 50 5.06 9.63 9.84
N GLU A 51 5.15 9.82 11.16
CA GLU A 51 4.55 8.90 12.14
C GLU A 51 3.01 8.78 12.01
N LYS A 52 2.33 9.81 11.48
CA LYS A 52 0.86 9.90 11.40
C LYS A 52 0.27 9.22 10.17
N TYR A 53 0.96 9.29 9.04
CA TYR A 53 0.42 8.88 7.75
C TYR A 53 1.27 7.79 7.11
N PHE A 54 0.59 6.87 6.44
CA PHE A 54 1.25 5.79 5.72
C PHE A 54 1.49 6.25 4.29
N ASN A 55 2.76 6.33 3.88
CA ASN A 55 3.14 6.37 2.47
C ASN A 55 2.83 5.02 1.84
N ALA A 56 2.56 5.00 0.53
CA ALA A 56 2.40 3.76 -0.22
C ALA A 56 3.69 3.44 -0.99
N TYR A 57 4.23 2.24 -0.77
CA TYR A 57 5.40 1.73 -1.46
C TYR A 57 5.03 0.47 -2.26
N MET A 58 5.60 0.31 -3.46
CA MET A 58 5.63 -0.95 -4.17
C MET A 58 6.85 -1.74 -3.70
N TYR A 59 6.63 -2.96 -3.19
CA TYR A 59 7.70 -3.88 -2.82
C TYR A 59 7.66 -5.11 -3.72
N ASP A 60 8.78 -5.45 -4.35
CA ASP A 60 8.92 -6.65 -5.18
C ASP A 60 9.49 -7.81 -4.36
N LEU A 61 8.70 -8.88 -4.22
CA LEU A 61 9.04 -10.05 -3.42
C LEU A 61 10.16 -10.92 -4.04
N LEU A 62 10.53 -10.71 -5.30
CA LEU A 62 11.57 -11.51 -5.98
C LEU A 62 12.98 -10.96 -5.78
N ASN A 63 13.12 -9.63 -5.86
CA ASN A 63 14.43 -8.95 -5.84
C ASN A 63 14.60 -8.03 -4.63
N ASP A 64 13.61 -7.94 -3.75
CA ASP A 64 13.66 -7.21 -2.50
C ASP A 64 13.80 -5.69 -2.67
N SER A 65 13.35 -5.16 -3.82
CA SER A 65 13.34 -3.73 -4.11
C SER A 65 12.07 -3.04 -3.62
N MET A 66 12.22 -1.78 -3.21
CA MET A 66 11.14 -0.93 -2.72
C MET A 66 11.13 0.41 -3.46
N THR A 67 9.97 0.79 -4.00
CA THR A 67 9.77 2.06 -4.73
C THR A 67 8.62 2.84 -4.10
N LEU A 68 8.80 4.13 -3.85
CA LEU A 68 7.72 5.02 -3.38
C LEU A 68 6.69 5.22 -4.50
N LEU A 69 5.42 4.93 -4.23
CA LEU A 69 4.30 5.20 -5.15
C LEU A 69 3.61 6.52 -4.82
N ILE A 70 3.29 6.71 -3.54
CA ILE A 70 2.61 7.91 -3.05
C ILE A 70 3.25 8.34 -1.74
N LYS A 71 3.68 9.60 -1.72
CA LYS A 71 3.93 10.32 -0.47
C LYS A 71 2.60 10.84 0.07
N ASN A 72 2.28 10.49 1.31
CA ASN A 72 1.02 10.83 1.94
C ASN A 72 1.23 11.86 3.06
N ASP A 73 0.76 13.08 2.82
CA ASP A 73 0.90 14.20 3.75
C ASP A 73 -0.43 14.61 4.42
N GLY A 74 -1.49 13.79 4.32
CA GLY A 74 -2.78 14.14 4.95
C GLY A 74 -3.99 13.27 4.64
N LEU A 75 -3.83 12.19 3.87
CA LEU A 75 -4.92 11.30 3.48
C LEU A 75 -5.08 10.18 4.51
N GLY A 76 -6.34 9.83 4.81
CA GLY A 76 -6.68 8.74 5.71
C GLY A 76 -6.47 7.35 5.12
N GLY A 77 -6.38 7.23 3.79
CA GLY A 77 -6.11 5.96 3.12
C GLY A 77 -6.34 6.01 1.62
N PHE A 78 -6.29 4.84 0.99
CA PHE A 78 -6.40 4.68 -0.46
C PHE A 78 -7.25 3.44 -0.78
N LEU A 79 -8.02 3.52 -1.87
CA LEU A 79 -8.70 2.39 -2.48
C LEU A 79 -7.94 1.98 -3.74
N PHE A 80 -7.57 0.71 -3.80
CA PHE A 80 -6.84 0.10 -4.91
C PHE A 80 -7.74 -0.85 -5.69
N ASP A 81 -7.52 -0.97 -6.99
CA ASP A 81 -8.16 -2.01 -7.79
C ASP A 81 -7.38 -3.34 -7.79
N ASN A 82 -7.84 -4.31 -8.59
CA ASN A 82 -7.17 -5.60 -8.74
C ASN A 82 -5.81 -5.50 -9.45
N GLY A 83 -5.59 -4.48 -10.27
CA GLY A 83 -4.30 -4.22 -10.93
C GLY A 83 -3.34 -3.39 -10.09
N MET A 84 -3.61 -3.23 -8.78
CA MET A 84 -2.81 -2.44 -7.85
C MET A 84 -2.72 -0.94 -8.21
N ASN A 85 -3.68 -0.41 -8.97
CA ASN A 85 -3.76 1.02 -9.26
C ASN A 85 -4.56 1.73 -8.17
N ILE A 86 -4.12 2.92 -7.74
CA ILE A 86 -4.95 3.77 -6.89
C ILE A 86 -6.16 4.23 -7.69
N ARG A 87 -7.35 4.07 -7.11
CA ARG A 87 -8.62 4.52 -7.70
C ARG A 87 -9.21 5.70 -6.98
N LEU A 88 -9.07 5.73 -5.65
CA LEU A 88 -9.53 6.83 -4.81
C LEU A 88 -8.56 7.00 -3.63
N ALA A 89 -8.40 8.23 -3.17
CA ALA A 89 -7.87 8.56 -1.86
C ALA A 89 -9.03 8.90 -0.91
N ILE A 90 -8.81 8.68 0.39
CA ILE A 90 -9.81 8.89 1.43
C ILE A 90 -9.33 10.04 2.31
N GLN A 91 -10.20 11.03 2.56
CA GLN A 91 -9.91 12.16 3.42
C GLN A 91 -11.04 12.40 4.42
N GLU A 92 -10.70 12.39 5.71
CA GLU A 92 -11.59 12.82 6.79
C GLU A 92 -11.80 14.34 6.73
N GLN A 93 -13.04 14.78 6.91
CA GLN A 93 -13.41 16.19 6.95
C GLN A 93 -13.58 16.69 8.40
N PRO A 94 -13.51 18.01 8.66
CA PRO A 94 -13.66 18.56 10.00
C PRO A 94 -14.99 18.23 10.70
N ASP A 95 -16.04 17.95 9.93
CA ASP A 95 -17.36 17.54 10.43
C ASP A 95 -17.49 16.03 10.68
N GLY A 96 -16.40 15.28 10.52
CA GLY A 96 -16.35 13.81 10.64
C GLY A 96 -16.83 13.06 9.40
N SER A 97 -17.25 13.76 8.33
CA SER A 97 -17.60 13.12 7.06
C SER A 97 -16.35 12.58 6.33
N THR A 98 -16.57 11.67 5.37
CA THR A 98 -15.50 11.10 4.56
C THR A 98 -15.64 11.52 3.10
N MET A 99 -14.57 12.08 2.55
CA MET A 99 -14.48 12.46 1.15
C MET A 99 -13.61 11.46 0.38
N TYR A 100 -14.07 11.06 -0.81
CA TYR A 100 -13.31 10.24 -1.74
C TYR A 100 -12.80 11.11 -2.89
N LEU A 101 -11.47 11.19 -2.98
CA LEU A 101 -10.77 11.97 -3.97
C LEU A 101 -10.35 11.05 -5.12
N ARG A 102 -10.65 11.42 -6.36
CA ARG A 102 -10.13 10.74 -7.55
C ARG A 102 -8.95 11.53 -8.09
N GLU A 103 -7.88 10.84 -8.47
CA GLU A 103 -6.81 11.46 -9.25
C GLU A 103 -7.37 11.85 -10.63
N SER A 104 -7.30 13.13 -10.98
CA SER A 104 -7.69 13.63 -12.30
C SER A 104 -6.54 14.40 -12.94
N SER A 105 -6.40 14.31 -14.26
CA SER A 105 -5.48 15.15 -15.03
C SER A 105 -6.02 16.57 -15.23
N GLU A 106 -7.32 16.78 -14.96
CA GLU A 106 -8.01 18.06 -15.01
C GLU A 106 -8.81 18.23 -13.71
N GLU A 107 -8.52 19.27 -12.95
CA GLU A 107 -9.08 19.58 -11.64
C GLU A 107 -10.63 19.61 -11.66
N ARG A 108 -11.28 18.47 -11.40
CA ARG A 108 -12.70 18.27 -11.03
C ARG A 108 -12.97 16.77 -11.01
N ASP A 109 -13.09 16.21 -9.80
CA ASP A 109 -14.05 15.15 -9.45
C ASP A 109 -13.87 14.81 -7.96
N VAL A 110 -14.62 15.53 -7.12
CA VAL A 110 -14.76 15.24 -5.71
C VAL A 110 -16.01 14.40 -5.52
N VAL A 111 -15.86 13.15 -5.07
CA VAL A 111 -17.00 12.30 -4.70
C VAL A 111 -17.17 12.37 -3.19
N ILE A 112 -18.17 13.12 -2.73
CA ILE A 112 -18.57 13.14 -1.31
C ILE A 112 -19.52 11.96 -1.10
N ALA A 113 -19.16 11.03 -0.21
CA ALA A 113 -20.03 9.92 0.16
C ALA A 113 -20.41 10.05 1.64
N PHE A 114 -21.70 10.14 1.91
CA PHE A 114 -22.25 10.08 3.26
C PHE A 114 -22.50 8.61 3.63
N TRP A 115 -21.97 8.16 4.76
CA TRP A 115 -22.40 6.89 5.35
C TRP A 115 -23.50 7.18 6.38
N PRO A 116 -24.64 6.46 6.36
CA PRO A 116 -25.72 6.65 7.33
C PRO A 116 -25.36 6.17 8.74
#